data_AF-A0A9D7KFF6-F1
#
_entry.id   AF-A0A9D7KFF6-F1
#
_cell.length_a   1.000
_cell.length_b   1.000
_cell.length_c   1.000
_cell.angle_alpha   90.00
_cell.angle_beta   90.00
_cell.angle_gamma   90.00
#
_symmetry.space_group_name_H-M   'P 1'
#
loop_
_entity.id
_entity.type
_entity.pdbx_description
1 polymer ?
#
loop_
_entity_poly.entity_id
_entity_poly.type
_entity_poly.pdbx_seq_one_letter_code
_entity_poly.pdbx_strand_id
1 'polypeptide(L)' 'MNWSTATEKNNQGFEVLRKTANGEFTAVGYIGGNGTTLSPRNYSFVDKNVPSGQHTYRLRKSTSMEVMLSLQ' A
#
# COMPACT_ATOMS: atom_id res chain seq x y z
N MET A 1 4.37 -7.66 8.47
CA MET A 1 4.59 -6.20 8.45
C MET A 1 3.39 -5.53 9.05
N ASN A 2 3.59 -4.54 9.94
CA ASN A 2 2.52 -3.74 10.52
C ASN A 2 2.84 -2.27 10.28
N TRP A 3 1.84 -1.47 9.95
CA TRP A 3 1.99 -0.02 9.82
C TRP A 3 0.68 0.68 10.19
N SER A 4 0.76 2.00 10.34
CA SER A 4 -0.40 2.83 10.55
C SER A 4 -0.32 4.11 9.74
N THR A 5 -1.48 4.71 9.50
CA THR A 5 -1.62 6.07 8.99
C THR A 5 -2.18 6.94 10.11
N ALA A 6 -1.72 8.18 10.24
CA ALA A 6 -2.35 9.15 11.13
C ALA A 6 -3.69 9.64 10.54
N THR A 7 -3.69 9.94 9.24
CA THR A 7 -4.87 10.33 8.45
C THR A 7 -4.74 9.77 7.04
N GLU A 8 -5.86 9.73 6.32
CA GLU A 8 -5.93 9.31 4.93
C GLU A 8 -6.74 10.31 4.10
N LYS A 9 -6.31 10.53 2.86
CA LYS A 9 -7.06 11.28 1.85
C LYS A 9 -7.12 10.44 0.58
N ASN A 10 -8.33 10.15 0.12
CA ASN A 10 -8.63 9.39 -1.11
C ASN A 10 -7.81 8.09 -1.23
N ASN A 11 -7.52 7.44 -0.10
CA ASN A 11 -6.67 6.26 -0.05
C ASN A 11 -7.45 5.02 -0.45
N GLN A 12 -7.22 4.52 -1.66
CA GLN A 12 -7.81 3.26 -2.11
C GLN A 12 -7.10 2.07 -1.47
N GLY A 13 -5.81 2.20 -1.16
CA GLY A 13 -5.06 1.20 -0.44
C GLY A 13 -3.57 1.27 -0.66
N PHE A 14 -2.89 0.20 -0.27
CA PHE A 14 -1.45 0.07 -0.29
C PHE A 14 -1.06 -1.17 -1.05
N GLU A 15 -0.25 -0.98 -2.09
CA GLU A 15 0.52 -2.07 -2.66
C GLU A 15 1.73 -2.35 -1.76
N VAL A 16 1.88 -3.61 -1.37
CA VAL A 16 3.06 -4.08 -0.66
C VAL A 16 4.05 -4.58 -1.69
N LEU A 17 5.23 -3.95 -1.71
CA LEU A 17 6.31 -4.23 -2.65
C LEU A 17 7.49 -4.86 -1.90
N ARG A 18 8.00 -5.99 -2.41
CA ARG A 18 9.20 -6.67 -1.89
C ARG A 18 10.36 -6.50 -2.87
N LYS A 19 11.55 -6.18 -2.35
CA LYS A 19 12.78 -6.13 -3.14
C LYS A 19 13.20 -7.56 -3.52
N THR A 20 13.48 -7.76 -4.80
CA THR A 20 13.97 -9.02 -5.38
C THR A 20 15.49 -9.10 -5.27
N ALA A 21 16.05 -10.28 -5.52
CA ALA A 21 17.49 -10.49 -5.56
C ALA A 21 18.21 -9.57 -6.58
N ASN A 22 17.52 -9.20 -7.66
CA ASN A 22 18.05 -8.31 -8.70
C ASN A 22 17.97 -6.83 -8.34
N GLY A 23 17.47 -6.49 -7.14
CA GLY A 23 17.36 -5.12 -6.67
C GLY A 23 16.03 -4.43 -6.98
N GLU A 24 15.21 -5.02 -7.85
CA GLU A 24 13.91 -4.48 -8.26
C GLU A 24 12.82 -4.73 -7.23
N PHE A 25 11.84 -3.83 -7.15
CA PHE A 25 10.66 -4.01 -6.29
C PHE A 25 9.50 -4.61 -7.06
N THR A 26 8.92 -5.69 -6.53
CA THR A 26 7.78 -6.39 -7.14
C THR A 26 6.60 -6.42 -6.18
N ALA A 27 5.38 -6.37 -6.71
CA ALA A 27 4.16 -6.42 -5.91
C ALA A 27 3.94 -7.83 -5.35
N VAL A 28 3.76 -7.91 -4.04
CA VAL A 28 3.50 -9.18 -3.32
C VAL A 28 2.15 -9.19 -2.61
N GLY A 29 1.43 -8.08 -2.62
CA GLY A 29 0.08 -7.99 -2.06
C GLY A 29 -0.52 -6.60 -2.15
N TYR A 30 -1.81 -6.52 -1.83
CA TYR A 30 -2.54 -5.28 -1.73
C TYR A 30 -3.42 -5.29 -0.48
N ILE A 31 -3.42 -4.19 0.25
CA ILE A 31 -4.31 -3.98 1.40
C ILE A 31 -5.17 -2.76 1.12
N GLY A 32 -6.50 -2.95 1.13
CA GLY A 32 -7.45 -1.85 0.94
C GLY A 32 -7.30 -0.76 2.00
N GLY A 33 -7.40 0.48 1.57
CA GLY A 33 -7.41 1.66 2.43
C GLY A 33 -8.82 1.97 2.94
N ASN A 34 -8.95 3.00 3.78
CA ASN A 34 -10.24 3.45 4.31
C ASN A 34 -10.74 4.74 3.62
N GLY A 35 -10.24 5.07 2.42
CA GLY A 35 -10.63 6.27 1.70
C GLY A 35 -10.08 7.53 2.35
N THR A 36 -10.97 8.41 2.80
CA THR A 36 -10.61 9.63 3.53
C THR A 36 -10.94 9.46 5.00
N THR A 37 -9.93 9.56 5.87
CA THR A 37 -10.08 9.42 7.31
C THR A 37 -9.24 10.46 8.05
N LEU A 38 -9.80 11.03 9.12
CA LEU A 38 -9.08 11.95 10.02
C LEU A 38 -8.57 11.25 11.29
N SER A 39 -8.93 9.98 11.46
CA SER A 39 -8.52 9.14 12.59
C SER A 39 -7.46 8.13 12.15
N PRO A 40 -6.55 7.71 13.05
CA PRO A 40 -5.55 6.71 12.70
C PRO A 40 -6.15 5.38 12.23
N ARG A 41 -5.48 4.73 11.28
CA ARG A 41 -5.82 3.39 10.78
C ARG A 41 -4.60 2.49 10.88
N ASN A 42 -4.83 1.27 11.36
CA ASN A 42 -3.80 0.26 11.53
C ASN A 42 -3.98 -0.83 10.48
N TYR A 43 -2.87 -1.30 9.93
CA TYR A 43 -2.83 -2.29 8.88
C TYR A 43 -1.79 -3.36 9.20
N SER A 44 -2.07 -4.58 8.75
CA SER A 44 -1.18 -5.72 8.87
C SER A 44 -1.14 -6.50 7.56
N PHE A 45 0.05 -6.95 7.18
CA PHE A 45 0.26 -7.81 6.02
C PHE A 45 1.20 -8.95 6.36
N VAL A 46 0.84 -10.15 5.89
CA VAL A 46 1.63 -11.38 6.01
C VAL A 46 2.01 -11.85 4.61
N ASP A 47 3.30 -11.81 4.29
CA ASP A 47 3.85 -12.39 3.06
C ASP A 47 4.06 -13.89 3.28
N LYS A 48 3.14 -14.71 2.77
CA LYS A 48 3.12 -16.17 3.00
C LYS A 48 4.17 -16.92 2.17
N ASN A 49 4.70 -16.31 1.11
CA ASN A 49 5.60 -16.96 0.15
C ASN A 49 6.97 -16.26 0.15
N VAL A 50 7.56 -16.17 1.34
CA VAL A 50 8.87 -15.56 1.59
C VAL A 50 9.95 -16.63 1.55
N PRO A 51 10.93 -16.53 0.64
CA PRO A 51 12.15 -17.34 0.73
C PRO A 51 12.88 -17.06 2.04
N SER A 52 13.68 -18.01 2.54
CA SER A 52 14.54 -17.75 3.70
C SER A 52 15.50 -16.58 3.45
N GLY A 53 15.71 -15.73 4.45
CA GLY A 53 16.66 -14.62 4.38
C GLY A 53 16.07 -13.28 4.79
N GLN A 54 16.86 -12.22 4.61
CA GLN A 54 16.41 -10.86 4.84
C GLN A 54 15.67 -10.31 3.62
N HIS A 55 14.60 -9.58 3.87
CA HIS A 55 13.76 -8.99 2.84
C HIS A 55 13.52 -7.52 3.13
N THR A 56 13.56 -6.71 2.09
CA THR A 56 13.22 -5.29 2.16
C THR A 56 11.84 -5.07 1.56
N TYR A 57 10.99 -4.35 2.28
CA TYR A 57 9.64 -4.00 1.84
C TYR A 57 9.48 -2.49 1.73
N ARG A 58 8.59 -2.06 0.85
CA ARG A 58 8.06 -0.70 0.83
C ARG A 58 6.56 -0.72 0.53
N LEU A 59 5.87 0.34 0.92
CA LEU A 59 4.47 0.55 0.58
C LEU A 59 4.39 1.58 -0.55
N ARG A 60 3.52 1.32 -1.52
CA ARG A 60 3.08 2.32 -2.49
C ARG A 60 1.60 2.58 -2.27
N LYS A 61 1.25 3.84 -2.01
CA LYS A 61 -0.14 4.26 -1.86
C LYS A 61 -0.83 4.29 -3.22
N SER A 62 -2.00 3.69 -3.32
CA SER A 62 -2.93 3.85 -4.42
C SER A 62 -3.98 4.89 -4.06
N THR A 63 -4.19 5.86 -4.93
CA THR A 63 -5.09 7.00 -4.70
C THR A 63 -6.12 7.05 -5.81
N SER A 64 -7.36 7.38 -5.48
CA SER A 64 -8.38 7.65 -6.50
C SER A 64 -8.00 8.92 -7.27
N MET A 65 -7.77 8.82 -8.59
CA MET A 65 -7.76 10.00 -9.46
C MET A 65 -9.21 10.38 -9.72
N GLU A 66 -9.64 11.55 -9.24
CA GLU A 66 -10.87 12.19 -9.70
C GLU A 66 -10.56 12.87 -11.04
N VAL A 67 -10.97 12.25 -12.15
CA VAL A 67 -11.11 13.00 -13.41
C VAL A 67 -12.39 13.81 -13.27
N MET A 68 -12.26 15.09 -12.93
CA MET A 68 -13.35 16.06 -12.99
C MET A 68 -13.71 16.29 -14.46
N LEU A 69 -14.49 15.38 -15.06
CA LEU A 69 -15.16 15.68 -16.32
C LEU A 69 -16.24 16.71 -16.00
N SER A 70 -15.93 18.00 -16.12
CA SER A 70 -16.98 19.01 -16.25
C SER A 70 -17.57 18.87 -17.64
N LEU A 71 -18.82 18.41 -17.74
CA LEU A 71 -19.64 18.70 -18.91
C LEU A 71 -19.90 20.21 -18.91
N GLN A 72 -19.40 20.91 -19.93
CA GLN A 72 -19.98 22.17 -20.38
C GLN A 72 -21.07 21.87 -21.40
#